data_AF-A0A966BIK6-F1
#
_entry.id   AF-A0A966BIK6-F1
#
_cell.length_a   1.000
_cell.length_b   1.000
_cell.length_c   1.000
_cell.angle_alpha   90.00
_cell.angle_beta   90.00
_cell.angle_gamma   90.00
#
_symmetry.space_group_name_H-M   'P 1'
#
loop_
_entity.id
_entity.type
_entity.pdbx_description
1 polymer ?
#
loop_
_entity_poly.entity_id
_entity_poly.type
_entity_poly.pdbx_seq_one_letter_code
_entity_poly.pdbx_strand_id
1 'polypeptide(L)'
;MLDKKTKEKIIKKYRVHETDTGSSQVQIAILSEEITELTEHLKKHKHDFSSRRGLLKKVAERRKLLKYLNKESQEQFRELAKKLKLKIAVKIEEEEEAERRKDKNYVSPEDEEAVAEEDEEEK
;
A
#
# COMPACT_ATOMS: atom_id res chain seq x y z
N MET A 1 -20.98 -5.88 8.54
CA MET A 1 -19.86 -6.82 8.83
C MET A 1 -20.01 -7.92 7.82
N LEU A 2 -18.93 -8.28 7.12
CA LEU A 2 -19.04 -9.19 5.98
C LEU A 2 -19.61 -10.55 6.39
N ASP A 3 -20.61 -10.99 5.63
CA ASP A 3 -21.14 -12.34 5.78
C ASP A 3 -20.06 -13.37 5.45
N LYS A 4 -20.09 -14.51 6.15
CA LYS A 4 -19.07 -15.55 6.03
C LYS A 4 -18.93 -16.06 4.59
N LYS A 5 -20.06 -16.18 3.89
CA LYS A 5 -20.11 -16.59 2.48
C LYS A 5 -19.41 -15.59 1.56
N THR A 6 -19.62 -14.29 1.79
CA THR A 6 -18.99 -13.23 1.00
C THR A 6 -17.49 -13.21 1.25
N LYS A 7 -17.06 -13.35 2.51
CA LYS A 7 -15.65 -13.43 2.88
C LYS A 7 -14.96 -14.63 2.22
N GLU A 8 -15.57 -15.82 2.24
CA GLU A 8 -15.04 -17.01 1.59
C GLU A 8 -14.91 -16.85 0.07
N LYS A 9 -15.88 -16.20 -0.60
CA LYS A 9 -15.80 -15.90 -2.03
C LYS A 9 -14.63 -14.98 -2.36
N ILE A 10 -14.38 -13.96 -1.54
CA ILE A 10 -13.27 -13.03 -1.71
C ILE A 10 -11.94 -13.78 -1.52
N ILE A 11 -11.81 -14.58 -0.46
CA ILE A 11 -10.61 -15.39 -0.22
C ILE A 11 -10.33 -16.29 -1.42
N LYS A 12 -11.32 -17.04 -1.91
CA LYS A 12 -11.15 -17.93 -3.08
C LYS A 12 -10.72 -17.20 -4.35
N LYS A 13 -11.10 -15.93 -4.51
CA LYS A 13 -10.78 -15.13 -5.70
C LYS A 13 -9.37 -14.53 -5.66
N TYR A 14 -8.85 -14.20 -4.48
CA TYR A 14 -7.58 -13.49 -4.31
C TYR A 14 -6.47 -14.31 -3.65
N ARG A 15 -6.75 -15.55 -3.25
CA ARG A 15 -5.76 -16.50 -2.71
C ARG A 15 -4.67 -16.80 -3.73
N VAL A 16 -3.42 -16.87 -3.28
CA VAL A 16 -2.28 -17.28 -4.12
C VAL A 16 -2.20 -18.80 -4.24
N HIS A 17 -2.52 -19.51 -3.15
CA HIS A 17 -2.55 -20.96 -3.06
C HIS A 17 -3.81 -21.43 -2.32
N GLU A 18 -4.12 -22.73 -2.34
CA GLU A 18 -5.44 -23.21 -1.92
C GLU A 18 -5.78 -22.95 -0.45
N THR A 19 -4.78 -22.99 0.42
CA THR A 19 -4.89 -22.76 1.87
C THR A 19 -4.56 -21.34 2.32
N ASP A 20 -4.32 -20.44 1.36
CA ASP A 20 -3.93 -19.06 1.66
C ASP A 20 -5.10 -18.26 2.23
N THR A 21 -4.94 -17.84 3.48
CA THR A 21 -5.90 -17.00 4.19
C THR A 21 -5.27 -15.71 4.71
N GLY A 22 -3.94 -15.61 4.66
CA GLY A 22 -3.16 -14.60 5.35
C GLY A 22 -2.35 -13.69 4.42
N SER A 23 -2.27 -13.99 3.12
CA SER A 23 -1.51 -13.14 2.19
C SER A 23 -2.03 -11.70 2.15
N SER A 24 -1.11 -10.78 1.89
CA SER A 24 -1.39 -9.35 1.75
C SER A 24 -2.50 -9.10 0.73
N GLN A 25 -2.54 -9.87 -0.36
CA GLN A 25 -3.54 -9.78 -1.42
C GLN A 25 -4.95 -10.08 -0.90
N VAL A 26 -5.12 -11.18 -0.16
CA VAL A 26 -6.41 -11.59 0.42
C VAL A 26 -6.87 -10.56 1.45
N GLN A 27 -5.98 -10.13 2.34
CA GLN A 27 -6.31 -9.13 3.36
C GLN A 27 -6.75 -7.80 2.75
N ILE A 28 -6.01 -7.29 1.76
CA ILE A 28 -6.33 -6.03 1.06
C ILE A 28 -7.70 -6.13 0.36
N ALA A 29 -8.02 -7.29 -0.24
CA ALA A 29 -9.30 -7.50 -0.89
C ALA A 29 -10.47 -7.49 0.10
N ILE A 30 -10.33 -8.16 1.26
CA ILE A 30 -11.33 -8.16 2.33
C ILE A 30 -11.53 -6.74 2.87
N LEU A 31 -10.44 -6.05 3.23
CA LEU A 31 -10.51 -4.67 3.73
C LEU A 31 -11.18 -3.73 2.73
N SER A 32 -10.95 -3.92 1.43
CA SER A 32 -11.57 -3.09 0.39
C SER A 32 -13.08 -3.26 0.32
N GLU A 33 -13.57 -4.50 0.46
CA GLU A 33 -15.00 -4.76 0.50
C GLU A 33 -15.64 -4.16 1.77
N GLU A 34 -15.01 -4.35 2.94
CA GLU A 34 -15.50 -3.80 4.21
C GLU A 34 -15.53 -2.27 4.20
N ILE A 35 -14.53 -1.63 3.59
CA ILE A 35 -14.48 -0.18 3.40
C ILE A 35 -15.66 0.27 2.52
N THR A 36 -15.99 -0.49 1.48
CA THR A 36 -17.10 -0.16 0.58
C THR A 36 -18.44 -0.24 1.31
N GLU A 37 -18.71 -1.34 2.02
CA GLU A 37 -19.92 -1.53 2.83
C GLU A 37 -20.06 -0.44 3.91
N LEU A 38 -18.98 -0.15 4.64
CA LEU A 38 -18.98 0.91 5.68
C LEU A 38 -19.16 2.30 5.08
N THR A 39 -18.60 2.57 3.90
CA THR A 39 -18.78 3.86 3.23
C THR A 39 -20.24 4.08 2.85
N GLU A 40 -20.92 3.04 2.36
CA GLU A 40 -22.36 3.10 2.05
C GLU A 40 -23.22 3.30 3.30
N HIS A 41 -22.88 2.61 4.40
CA HIS A 41 -23.54 2.80 5.68
C HIS A 41 -23.41 4.26 6.18
N LEU A 42 -22.20 4.82 6.16
CA LEU A 42 -21.92 6.18 6.63
C LEU A 42 -22.54 7.27 5.73
N LYS A 43 -22.81 6.98 4.45
CA LYS A 43 -23.58 7.91 3.59
C LYS A 43 -24.99 8.13 4.13
N LYS A 44 -25.61 7.07 4.69
CA LYS A 44 -26.94 7.15 5.33
C LYS A 44 -26.84 7.70 6.75
N HIS A 45 -25.80 7.32 7.50
CA HIS A 45 -25.61 7.70 8.91
C HIS A 45 -24.47 8.71 9.09
N LYS A 46 -24.72 9.98 8.73
CA LYS A 46 -23.68 11.03 8.71
C LYS A 46 -23.06 11.33 10.09
N HIS A 47 -23.82 11.14 11.17
CA HIS A 47 -23.42 11.42 12.55
C HIS A 47 -22.78 10.23 13.28
N ASP A 48 -22.59 9.09 12.62
CA ASP A 48 -21.86 7.97 13.22
C ASP A 48 -20.33 8.19 13.12
N PHE A 49 -19.79 8.89 14.11
CA PHE A 49 -18.37 9.20 14.21
C PHE A 49 -17.52 8.00 14.67
N SER A 50 -18.09 7.10 15.45
CA SER A 50 -17.42 5.90 15.94
C SER A 50 -17.10 4.94 14.79
N SER A 51 -18.08 4.67 13.92
CA SER A 51 -17.88 3.87 12.72
C SER A 51 -16.96 4.55 11.72
N ARG A 52 -17.01 5.88 11.61
CA ARG A 52 -16.06 6.65 10.77
C ARG A 52 -14.62 6.48 11.24
N ARG A 53 -14.38 6.50 12.56
CA ARG A 53 -13.04 6.21 13.12
C ARG A 53 -12.60 4.79 12.76
N GLY A 54 -13.49 3.81 12.85
CA GLY A 54 -13.24 2.43 12.43
C GLY A 54 -12.89 2.32 10.94
N LEU A 55 -13.62 3.04 10.09
CA LEU A 55 -13.34 3.14 8.65
C LEU A 55 -11.93 3.69 8.38
N LEU A 56 -11.55 4.78 9.05
CA LEU A 56 -10.23 5.39 8.87
C LEU A 56 -9.10 4.42 9.27
N LYS A 57 -9.29 3.64 10.34
CA LYS A 57 -8.33 2.59 10.73
C LYS A 57 -8.15 1.55 9.62
N LYS A 58 -9.26 1.04 9.05
CA LYS A 58 -9.21 0.06 7.94
C LYS A 58 -8.54 0.63 6.70
N VAL A 59 -8.79 1.89 6.38
CA VAL A 59 -8.14 2.58 5.25
C VAL A 59 -6.63 2.68 5.48
N ALA A 60 -6.19 3.05 6.68
CA ALA A 60 -4.78 3.13 7.03
C ALA A 60 -4.08 1.77 6.99
N GLU A 61 -4.72 0.73 7.54
CA GLU A 61 -4.23 -0.65 7.50
C GLU A 61 -4.07 -1.15 6.05
N ARG A 62 -5.09 -0.94 5.21
CA ARG A 62 -5.00 -1.28 3.77
C ARG A 62 -3.86 -0.53 3.08
N ARG A 63 -3.64 0.76 3.40
CA ARG A 63 -2.51 1.53 2.84
C ARG A 63 -1.17 0.94 3.26
N LYS A 64 -1.02 0.50 4.51
CA LYS A 64 0.20 -0.15 5.01
C LYS A 64 0.49 -1.45 4.28
N LEU A 65 -0.53 -2.31 4.10
CA LEU A 65 -0.38 -3.57 3.37
C LEU A 65 -0.04 -3.36 1.89
N LEU A 66 -0.63 -2.35 1.25
CA LEU A 66 -0.31 -1.99 -0.13
C LEU A 66 1.15 -1.51 -0.27
N LYS A 67 1.64 -0.69 0.67
CA LYS A 67 3.05 -0.27 0.69
C LYS A 67 3.97 -1.47 0.89
N TYR A 68 3.62 -2.39 1.78
CA TYR A 68 4.40 -3.62 1.98
C TYR A 68 4.46 -4.47 0.71
N LEU A 69 3.30 -4.71 0.07
CA LEU A 69 3.23 -5.48 -1.17
C LEU A 69 4.04 -4.83 -2.31
N ASN A 70 4.02 -3.51 -2.41
CA ASN A 70 4.79 -2.78 -3.42
C ASN A 70 6.31 -2.91 -3.22
N LYS A 71 6.77 -2.89 -1.97
CA LYS A 71 8.18 -3.10 -1.61
C LYS A 71 8.64 -4.53 -1.90
N GLU A 72 7.78 -5.51 -1.70
CA GLU A 72 8.10 -6.93 -1.91
C GLU A 72 7.99 -7.34 -3.38
N SER A 73 6.90 -6.95 -4.06
CA SER A 73 6.66 -7.27 -5.47
C SER A 73 5.80 -6.21 -6.15
N GLN A 74 6.43 -5.41 -7.01
CA GLN A 74 5.75 -4.41 -7.82
C GLN A 74 4.73 -5.05 -8.80
N GLU A 75 5.03 -6.24 -9.32
CA GLU A 75 4.12 -6.94 -10.25
C GLU A 75 2.80 -7.31 -9.57
N GLN A 76 2.88 -7.94 -8.40
CA GLN A 76 1.69 -8.33 -7.63
C GLN A 76 0.90 -7.10 -7.15
N PHE A 77 1.60 -6.04 -6.75
CA PHE A 77 0.97 -4.77 -6.39
C PHE A 77 0.18 -4.17 -7.56
N ARG A 78 0.79 -4.08 -8.75
CA ARG A 78 0.14 -3.55 -9.96
C ARG A 78 -1.07 -4.40 -10.37
N GLU A 79 -0.93 -5.72 -10.34
CA GLU A 79 -2.02 -6.63 -10.67
C GLU A 79 -3.20 -6.48 -9.69
N LEU A 80 -2.92 -6.44 -8.39
CA LEU A 80 -3.92 -6.26 -7.36
C LEU A 80 -4.60 -4.88 -7.46
N ALA A 81 -3.81 -3.82 -7.67
CA ALA A 81 -4.31 -2.46 -7.84
C ALA A 81 -5.24 -2.34 -9.05
N LYS A 82 -4.91 -2.99 -10.17
CA LYS A 82 -5.78 -3.08 -11.36
C LYS A 82 -7.07 -3.84 -11.05
N LYS A 83 -6.97 -5.01 -10.40
CA LYS A 83 -8.15 -5.84 -10.03
C LYS A 83 -9.11 -5.09 -9.10
N LEU A 84 -8.57 -4.34 -8.14
CA LEU A 84 -9.36 -3.58 -7.14
C LEU A 84 -9.67 -2.14 -7.57
N LYS A 85 -9.22 -1.71 -8.76
CA LYS A 85 -9.40 -0.35 -9.31
C LYS A 85 -9.02 0.77 -8.32
N LEU A 86 -7.92 0.57 -7.59
CA LEU A 86 -7.51 1.49 -6.52
C LEU A 86 -6.78 2.71 -7.10
N LYS A 87 -7.36 3.91 -6.92
CA LYS A 87 -6.78 5.18 -7.39
C LYS A 87 -5.51 5.61 -6.64
N ILE A 88 -5.25 5.03 -5.47
CA ILE A 88 -4.11 5.41 -4.60
C ILE A 88 -2.80 4.78 -5.11
N ALA A 89 -2.86 3.77 -5.97
CA ALA A 89 -1.68 3.02 -6.41
C ALA A 89 -0.64 3.92 -7.10
N VAL A 90 -1.09 4.85 -7.94
CA VAL A 90 -0.23 5.81 -8.66
C VAL A 90 0.60 6.66 -7.69
N LYS A 91 -0.03 7.14 -6.61
CA LYS A 91 0.66 7.97 -5.61
C LYS A 91 1.70 7.20 -4.80
N ILE A 92 1.50 5.90 -4.59
CA ILE A 92 2.45 5.08 -3.82
C ILE A 92 3.70 4.82 -4.66
N GLU A 93 3.55 4.54 -5.96
CA GLU A 93 4.69 4.41 -6.88
C GLU A 93 5.47 5.73 -6.97
N GLU A 94 4.79 6.87 -7.13
CA GLU A 94 5.42 8.20 -7.16
C GLU A 94 6.15 8.55 -5.85
N GLU A 95 5.54 8.29 -4.69
CA GLU A 95 6.16 8.51 -3.36
C GLU A 95 7.46 7.69 -3.21
N GLU A 96 7.44 6.41 -3.57
CA GLU A 96 8.63 5.55 -3.45
C GLU A 96 9.71 5.83 -4.50
N GLU A 97 9.34 6.21 -5.72
CA GLU A 97 10.32 6.69 -6.70
C GLU A 97 10.98 7.98 -6.23
N ALA A 98 10.23 8.90 -5.62
CA ALA A 98 10.78 10.11 -5.04
C ALA A 98 11.72 9.83 -3.85
N GLU A 99 11.37 8.88 -2.97
CA GLU A 99 12.26 8.42 -1.90
C GLU A 99 13.55 7.79 -2.46
N ARG A 100 13.45 6.88 -3.44
CA ARG A 100 14.62 6.28 -4.11
C ARG A 100 15.53 7.30 -4.81
N ARG A 101 14.94 8.38 -5.37
CA ARG A 101 15.72 9.48 -5.97
C ARG A 101 16.47 10.29 -4.93
N LYS A 102 15.91 10.46 -3.72
CA LYS A 102 16.59 11.14 -2.61
C LYS A 102 17.76 10.32 -2.07
N ASP A 103 17.57 9.01 -1.90
CA ASP A 103 18.63 8.12 -1.40
C ASP A 103 19.81 8.03 -2.39
N LYS A 104 19.55 8.08 -3.71
CA LYS A 104 20.59 8.10 -4.75
C LYS A 104 21.34 9.43 -4.89
N ASN A 105 20.72 10.54 -4.48
CA ASN A 105 21.34 11.87 -4.46
C ASN A 105 21.98 12.21 -3.11
N TYR A 106 21.95 11.28 -2.14
CA TYR A 106 22.69 11.43 -0.89
C TYR A 106 24.15 11.09 -1.16
N VAL A 107 24.96 12.12 -1.39
CA VAL A 107 26.42 12.01 -1.29
C VAL A 107 26.73 12.04 0.20
N SER A 108 27.46 11.05 0.72
CA SER A 108 27.95 11.12 2.11
C SER A 108 28.86 12.34 2.23
N PRO A 109 28.84 13.11 3.33
CA PRO A 109 29.81 14.19 3.54
C PRO A 109 31.27 13.70 3.41
N GLU A 110 31.52 12.43 3.74
CA GLU A 110 32.83 11.76 3.60
C GLU A 110 33.21 11.50 2.13
N ASP A 111 32.23 11.35 1.23
CA ASP A 111 32.45 11.16 -0.21
C ASP A 111 32.60 12.52 -0.94
N GLU A 112 32.05 13.61 -0.39
CA GLU A 112 32.27 14.98 -0.91
C GLU A 112 33.71 15.48 -0.65
N GLU A 113 34.31 15.11 0.49
CA GLU A 113 35.72 15.42 0.80
C GLU A 113 36.69 14.66 -0.13
N ALA A 114 36.40 13.39 -0.47
CA ALA A 114 37.26 12.60 -1.35
C ALA A 114 37.34 13.15 -2.79
N VAL A 115 36.26 13.73 -3.31
CA VAL A 115 36.24 14.34 -4.66
C VAL A 115 36.98 15.69 -4.67
N ALA A 116 36.99 16.40 -3.54
CA ALA A 116 37.71 17.68 -3.43
C ALA A 116 39.23 17.50 -3.29
N GLU A 117 39.70 16.41 -2.68
CA GLU A 117 41.13 16.09 -2.57
C GLU A 117 41.74 15.60 -3.90
N GLU A 118 40.97 14.87 -4.73
CA GLU A 118 41.43 14.43 -6.06
C GLU A 118 41.63 15.61 -7.04
N ASP A 119 40.84 16.68 -6.93
CA ASP A 119 40.97 17.89 -7.75
C ASP A 119 42.14 18.82 -7.31
N GLU A 120 42.67 18.67 -6.09
CA GLU A 120 43.86 19.40 -5.62
C GLU A 120 45.19 18.69 -5.90
N GLU A 121 45.22 17.35 -6.02
CA GLU A 121 46.43 16.60 -6.36
C GLU A 121 46.79 16.63 -7.87
N GLU A 122 45.84 16.99 -8.76
CA GLU A 122 46.07 17.12 -10.21
C GLU A 122 46.50 18.54 -10.67
N LYS A 123 46.78 19.48 -9.76
CA LYS A 123 47.24 20.84 -10.07
C LYS A 123 48.68 21.14 -9.67
#